data_AF-A0A7X7QU45-F1
#
_entry.id   AF-A0A7X7QU45-F1
#
_cell.length_a   1.000
_cell.length_b   1.000
_cell.length_c   1.000
_cell.angle_alpha   90.00
_cell.angle_beta   90.00
_cell.angle_gamma   90.00
#
_symmetry.space_group_name_H-M   'P 1'
#
loop_
_entity.id
_entity.type
_entity.pdbx_description
1 polymer ?
#
loop_
_entity_poly.entity_id
_entity_poly.type
_entity_poly.pdbx_seq_one_letter_code
_entity_poly.pdbx_strand_id
1 'polypeptide(L)'
;MTRDLKDTAIYVAYEDFEPTDLAVAEKDLLRAVLLTAMRDIQRNGEHSKKAREYFLSPEDKHLFSFRSVCDLLDIDRSQVLRIVGLMDGRPFEGGLHRPTVECTCSLTVKK
;
A
#
# COMPACT_ATOMS: atom_id res chain seq x y z
N MET A 1 66.28 6.68 7.38
CA MET A 1 65.00 6.52 6.64
C MET A 1 63.89 7.03 7.53
N THR A 2 63.49 8.30 7.34
CA THR A 2 62.42 8.98 8.07
C THR A 2 61.08 8.43 7.57
N ARG A 3 60.32 7.79 8.46
CA ARG A 3 58.95 7.32 8.17
C ARG A 3 58.00 8.47 8.45
N ASP A 4 57.50 9.11 7.40
CA ASP A 4 56.40 10.07 7.49
C ASP A 4 55.14 9.37 8.01
N LEU A 5 54.79 9.64 9.27
CA LEU A 5 53.51 9.27 9.86
C LEU A 5 52.46 10.24 9.32
N LYS A 6 51.72 9.79 8.29
CA LYS A 6 50.55 10.53 7.79
C LYS A 6 49.43 10.37 8.81
N ASP A 7 49.12 11.45 9.52
CA ASP A 7 47.92 11.59 10.34
C ASP A 7 46.67 11.42 9.47
N THR A 8 46.14 10.20 9.43
CA THR A 8 44.81 9.95 8.89
C THR A 8 43.79 10.29 9.96
N ALA A 9 43.40 11.56 10.02
CA ALA A 9 42.22 11.98 10.75
C ALA A 9 40.99 11.32 10.08
N ILE A 10 40.44 10.31 10.73
CA ILE A 10 39.18 9.70 10.34
C ILE A 10 38.09 10.72 10.66
N TYR A 11 37.65 11.48 9.67
CA TYR A 11 36.41 12.25 9.75
C TYR A 11 35.25 11.25 9.75
N VAL A 12 34.84 10.83 10.94
CA VAL A 12 33.51 10.24 11.12
C VAL A 12 32.54 11.41 10.99
N ALA A 13 32.10 11.67 9.75
CA ALA A 13 30.88 12.41 9.53
C ALA A 13 29.79 11.61 10.25
N TYR A 14 29.31 12.12 11.38
CA TYR A 14 28.04 11.67 11.92
C TYR A 14 27.00 12.15 10.91
N GLU A 15 26.76 11.35 9.87
CA GLU A 15 25.58 11.48 9.04
C GLU A 15 24.39 11.46 9.99
N ASP A 16 23.58 12.51 9.87
CA ASP A 16 22.38 12.79 10.63
C ASP A 16 21.59 11.52 10.94
N PHE A 17 21.81 10.93 12.12
CA PHE A 17 20.96 9.88 12.64
C PHE A 17 19.72 10.58 13.20
N GLU A 18 18.85 11.03 12.29
CA GLU A 18 17.45 11.28 12.61
C GLU A 18 16.94 9.99 13.29
N PRO A 19 16.42 10.05 14.52
CA PRO A 19 15.80 8.87 15.11
C PRO A 19 14.61 8.52 14.23
N THR A 20 14.78 7.52 13.35
CA THR A 20 13.69 6.96 12.57
C THR A 20 12.64 6.50 13.57
N ASP A 21 11.61 7.33 13.74
CA ASP A 21 10.53 7.03 14.65
C ASP A 21 9.86 5.75 14.12
N LEU A 22 10.11 4.64 14.81
CA LEU A 22 9.61 3.32 14.41
C LEU A 22 8.08 3.34 14.28
N ALA A 23 7.40 4.22 15.03
CA ALA A 23 5.96 4.42 14.92
C ALA A 23 5.55 5.03 13.58
N VAL A 24 6.39 5.86 12.95
CA VAL A 24 6.14 6.42 11.62
C VAL A 24 6.31 5.34 10.55
N ALA A 25 7.38 4.56 10.62
CA ALA A 25 7.63 3.46 9.69
C ALA A 25 6.52 2.39 9.74
N GLU A 26 6.02 2.07 10.93
CA GLU A 26 4.89 1.15 11.11
C GLU A 26 3.62 1.71 10.48
N LYS A 27 3.28 2.97 10.74
CA LYS A 27 2.09 3.61 10.15
C LYS A 27 2.15 3.67 8.64
N ASP A 28 3.33 3.92 8.06
CA ASP A 28 3.50 3.93 6.61
C ASP A 28 3.35 2.54 6.00
N LEU A 29 3.81 1.49 6.68
CA LEU A 29 3.53 0.11 6.29
C LEU A 29 2.02 -0.17 6.26
N LEU A 30 1.30 0.20 7.32
CA LEU A 30 -0.16 -0.01 7.40
C LEU A 30 -0.91 0.76 6.30
N ARG A 31 -0.49 2.00 6.00
CA ARG A 31 -1.01 2.78 4.88
C ARG A 31 -0.77 2.09 3.54
N ALA A 32 0.43 1.55 3.31
CA ALA A 32 0.76 0.84 2.09
C ALA A 32 -0.11 -0.41 1.90
N VAL A 33 -0.36 -1.16 2.97
CA VAL A 33 -1.27 -2.33 2.96
C VAL A 33 -2.68 -1.90 2.57
N LEU A 34 -3.22 -0.86 3.22
CA LEU A 34 -4.58 -0.36 2.94
C LEU A 34 -4.72 0.11 1.48
N LEU A 35 -3.76 0.90 0.99
CA LEU A 35 -3.76 1.40 -0.39
C LEU A 35 -3.66 0.26 -1.41
N THR A 36 -2.89 -0.78 -1.10
CA THR A 36 -2.78 -1.96 -1.96
C THR A 36 -4.11 -2.72 -2.02
N ALA A 37 -4.76 -2.94 -0.87
CA ALA A 37 -6.08 -3.57 -0.83
C ALA A 37 -7.13 -2.75 -1.59
N MET A 38 -7.12 -1.42 -1.46
CA MET A 38 -7.99 -0.52 -2.23
C MET A 38 -7.72 -0.58 -3.73
N ARG A 39 -6.47 -0.77 -4.16
CA ARG A 39 -6.13 -0.95 -5.57
C ARG A 39 -6.56 -2.34 -6.06
N ASP A 40 -6.40 -3.37 -5.23
CA ASP A 40 -6.74 -4.75 -5.58
C ASP A 40 -8.25 -4.95 -5.73
N ILE A 41 -9.08 -4.19 -5.01
CA ILE A 41 -10.54 -4.26 -5.20
C ILE A 41 -10.97 -3.79 -6.60
N GLN A 42 -10.24 -2.83 -7.18
CA GLN A 42 -10.48 -2.31 -8.52
C GLN A 42 -9.94 -3.22 -9.63
N ARG A 43 -9.13 -4.23 -9.27
CA ARG A 43 -8.67 -5.25 -10.21
C ARG A 43 -9.78 -6.28 -10.43
N ASN A 44 -9.60 -7.12 -11.45
CA ASN A 44 -10.51 -8.23 -11.74
C ASN A 44 -9.90 -9.56 -11.26
N GLY A 45 -10.75 -10.55 -11.01
CA GLY A 45 -10.34 -11.91 -10.68
C GLY A 45 -10.01 -12.13 -9.20
N GLU A 46 -8.99 -12.94 -8.93
CA GLU A 46 -8.65 -13.42 -7.58
C GLU A 46 -8.22 -12.29 -6.62
N HIS A 47 -7.55 -11.26 -7.14
CA HIS A 47 -7.13 -10.09 -6.35
C HIS A 47 -8.32 -9.32 -5.78
N SER A 48 -9.37 -9.12 -6.59
CA SER A 48 -10.60 -8.46 -6.14
C SER A 48 -11.29 -9.26 -5.05
N LYS A 49 -11.35 -10.59 -5.22
CA LYS A 49 -11.97 -11.48 -4.24
C LYS A 49 -11.25 -11.39 -2.89
N LYS A 50 -9.92 -11.51 -2.88
CA LYS A 50 -9.09 -11.40 -1.67
C LYS A 50 -9.21 -10.02 -1.01
N ALA A 51 -9.25 -8.95 -1.79
CA ALA A 51 -9.46 -7.60 -1.26
C ALA A 51 -10.85 -7.46 -0.61
N ARG A 52 -11.91 -8.01 -1.21
CA ARG A 52 -13.25 -8.01 -0.61
C ARG A 52 -13.29 -8.82 0.67
N GLU A 53 -12.68 -9.99 0.70
CA GLU A 53 -12.54 -10.80 1.92
C GLU A 53 -11.80 -10.03 3.02
N TYR A 54 -10.75 -9.28 2.66
CA TYR A 54 -10.03 -8.43 3.60
C TYR A 54 -10.91 -7.33 4.21
N PHE A 55 -11.63 -6.56 3.39
CA PHE A 55 -12.49 -5.46 3.87
C PHE A 55 -13.72 -5.94 4.64
N LEU A 56 -14.26 -7.12 4.28
CA LEU A 56 -15.44 -7.71 4.89
C LEU A 56 -15.12 -8.71 6.01
N SER A 57 -13.83 -8.92 6.31
CA SER A 57 -13.42 -9.87 7.34
C SER A 57 -14.00 -9.46 8.70
N PRO A 58 -14.67 -10.38 9.41
CA PRO A 58 -15.15 -10.13 10.78
C PRO A 58 -14.01 -10.15 11.80
N GLU A 59 -12.82 -10.63 11.41
CA GLU A 59 -11.69 -10.79 12.31
C GLU A 59 -11.11 -9.44 12.73
N ASP A 60 -11.08 -9.23 14.05
CA ASP A 60 -10.58 -8.05 14.73
C ASP A 60 -9.25 -8.30 15.46
N LYS A 61 -8.86 -9.58 15.61
CA LYS A 61 -7.67 -10.00 16.37
C LYS A 61 -6.38 -10.02 15.55
N HIS A 62 -6.46 -9.93 14.22
CA HIS A 62 -5.27 -9.93 13.38
C HIS A 62 -4.70 -8.51 13.28
N LEU A 63 -3.40 -8.36 13.56
CA LEU A 63 -2.70 -7.06 13.55
C LEU A 63 -2.88 -6.28 12.24
N PHE A 64 -3.00 -6.99 11.11
CA PHE A 64 -3.21 -6.41 9.78
C PHE A 64 -4.65 -6.45 9.31
N SER A 65 -5.62 -6.83 10.16
CA SER A 65 -7.03 -6.80 9.80
C SER A 65 -7.44 -5.38 9.40
N PHE A 66 -8.42 -5.26 8.51
CA PHE A 66 -8.94 -3.96 8.09
C PHE A 66 -9.36 -3.08 9.29
N ARG A 67 -9.96 -3.71 10.32
CA ARG A 67 -10.35 -3.01 11.55
C ARG A 67 -9.14 -2.48 12.30
N SER A 68 -8.17 -3.35 12.60
CA SER A 68 -6.95 -2.97 13.33
C SER A 68 -6.13 -1.91 12.60
N VAL A 69 -6.02 -2.02 11.26
CA VAL A 69 -5.32 -1.02 10.43
C VAL A 69 -6.01 0.34 10.52
N CYS A 70 -7.34 0.38 10.44
CA CYS A 70 -8.08 1.63 10.57
C CYS A 70 -7.97 2.23 11.97
N ASP A 71 -8.04 1.39 13.01
CA ASP A 71 -7.92 1.83 14.41
C ASP A 71 -6.50 2.38 14.70
N LEU A 72 -5.45 1.75 14.18
CA LEU A 72 -4.05 2.20 14.32
C LEU A 72 -3.73 3.47 13.54
N LEU A 73 -4.42 3.72 12.43
CA LEU A 73 -4.26 4.90 11.59
C LEU A 73 -5.24 6.03 11.92
N ASP A 74 -6.15 5.82 12.88
CA ASP A 74 -7.24 6.74 13.23
C ASP A 74 -8.11 7.13 12.01
N ILE A 75 -8.46 6.13 11.19
CA ILE A 75 -9.27 6.29 9.98
C ILE A 75 -10.67 5.74 10.20
N ASP A 76 -11.70 6.49 9.79
CA ASP A 76 -13.07 5.97 9.80
C ASP A 76 -13.26 4.87 8.75
N ARG A 77 -13.47 3.65 9.23
CA ARG A 77 -13.77 2.45 8.43
C ARG A 77 -14.93 2.68 7.45
N SER A 78 -15.95 3.43 7.87
CA SER A 78 -17.15 3.70 7.07
C SER A 78 -16.82 4.50 5.81
N GLN A 79 -15.87 5.43 5.91
CA GLN A 79 -15.40 6.20 4.75
C GLN A 79 -14.64 5.32 3.77
N VAL A 80 -13.76 4.44 4.27
CA VAL A 80 -13.00 3.54 3.40
C VAL A 80 -13.95 2.60 2.66
N LEU A 81 -14.89 1.97 3.37
CA LEU A 81 -15.90 1.07 2.77
C LEU A 81 -16.76 1.78 1.71
N ARG A 82 -17.05 3.08 1.91
CA ARG A 82 -17.74 3.90 0.93
C ARG A 82 -16.90 4.14 -0.33
N ILE A 83 -15.62 4.47 -0.17
CA ILE A 83 -14.70 4.71 -1.29
C ILE A 83 -14.51 3.45 -2.14
N VAL A 84 -14.41 2.28 -1.50
CA VAL A 84 -14.25 1.00 -2.20
C VAL A 84 -15.57 0.42 -2.72
N GLY A 85 -16.72 1.06 -2.43
CA GLY A 85 -18.03 0.63 -2.93
C GLY A 85 -18.58 -0.64 -2.25
N LEU A 86 -18.15 -0.93 -1.01
CA LEU A 86 -18.63 -2.07 -0.22
C LEU A 86 -19.66 -1.69 0.84
N MET A 87 -20.02 -0.41 0.95
CA MET A 87 -21.09 0.06 1.84
C MET A 87 -22.45 -0.19 1.19
N ASP A 88 -23.25 -1.09 1.77
CA ASP A 88 -24.57 -1.47 1.28
C ASP A 88 -25.47 -0.24 1.06
N GLY A 89 -25.90 -0.04 -0.19
CA GLY A 89 -27.13 0.71 -0.48
C GLY A 89 -27.10 1.72 -1.63
N ARG A 90 -25.94 2.11 -2.19
CA ARG A 90 -25.94 2.94 -3.41
C ARG A 90 -24.78 2.60 -4.35
N PRO A 91 -25.04 2.34 -5.65
CA PRO A 91 -23.98 2.26 -6.63
C PRO A 91 -23.27 3.62 -6.67
N PHE A 92 -21.95 3.61 -6.49
CA PHE A 92 -21.15 4.81 -6.68
C PHE A 92 -21.12 5.13 -8.17
N GLU A 93 -21.97 6.06 -8.62
CA GLU A 93 -21.90 6.69 -9.94
C GLU A 93 -20.71 7.67 -10.04
N GLY A 94 -19.55 7.23 -9.57
CA GLY A 94 -18.27 7.91 -9.78
C GLY A 94 -17.47 7.10 -10.78
N GLY A 95 -17.84 7.20 -12.05
CA GLY A 95 -17.07 6.67 -13.16
C GLY A 95 -15.67 7.28 -13.15
N LEU A 96 -14.69 6.54 -12.63
CA LEU A 96 -13.31 6.75 -13.03
C LEU A 96 -13.19 6.18 -14.44
N HIS A 97 -13.49 7.05 -15.41
CA HIS A 97 -13.19 6.85 -16.82
C HIS A 97 -11.76 6.30 -16.93
N ARG A 98 -11.65 5.02 -17.31
CA ARG A 98 -10.38 4.49 -17.80
C ARG A 98 -10.60 3.92 -19.19
N PRO A 99 -9.76 4.33 -20.15
CA PRO A 99 -9.78 3.78 -21.49
C PRO A 99 -9.48 2.29 -21.38
N THR A 100 -10.34 1.49 -22.03
CA THR A 100 -9.99 0.16 -22.50
C THR A 100 -8.74 0.31 -23.37
N VAL A 101 -7.57 0.04 -22.81
CA VAL A 101 -6.43 -0.35 -23.62
C VAL A 101 -6.75 -1.75 -24.12
N GLU A 102 -7.39 -1.81 -25.29
CA GLU A 102 -7.45 -3.02 -26.08
C GLU A 102 -6.01 -3.44 -26.37
N CYS A 103 -5.51 -4.42 -25.63
CA CYS A 103 -4.36 -5.19 -26.09
C CYS A 103 -4.82 -6.05 -27.27
N THR A 104 -4.91 -5.44 -28.45
CA THR A 104 -4.97 -6.17 -29.71
C THR A 104 -3.61 -6.82 -29.94
N CYS A 105 -3.38 -7.99 -29.33
CA CYS A 105 -2.37 -8.91 -29.82
C CYS A 105 -2.91 -9.54 -31.12
N SER A 106 -2.83 -8.79 -32.21
CA SER A 106 -2.96 -9.32 -33.57
C SER A 106 -1.74 -10.17 -33.88
N LEU A 107 -1.70 -11.41 -33.37
CA LEU A 107 -0.83 -12.45 -33.90
C LEU A 107 -1.48 -13.00 -35.16
N THR A 108 -1.33 -12.28 -36.27
CA THR A 108 -1.48 -12.86 -37.60
C THR A 108 -0.31 -13.80 -37.85
N VAL A 109 -0.50 -15.09 -37.57
CA VAL A 109 0.33 -16.15 -38.17
C VAL A 109 -0.21 -16.37 -39.58
N LYS A 110 0.46 -15.78 -40.57
CA LYS A 110 0.26 -16.15 -41.97
C LYS A 110 0.83 -17.56 -42.18
N LYS A 111 -0.01 -18.33 -42.87
CA LYS A 111 0.08 -19.69 -43.39
C LYS A 111 1.46 -20.12 -43.91
#